data_AF-A0A1J4JYH8-F1
#
_entry.id   AF-A0A1J4JYH8-F1
#
_cell.length_a   1.000
_cell.length_b   1.000
_cell.length_c   1.000
_cell.angle_alpha   90.00
_cell.angle_beta   90.00
_cell.angle_gamma   90.00
#
_symmetry.space_group_name_H-M   'P 1'
#
loop_
_entity.id
_entity.type
_entity.pdbx_description
1 polymer ?
#
loop_
_entity_poly.entity_id
_entity_poly.type
_entity_poly.pdbx_seq_one_letter_code
_entity_poly.pdbx_strand_id
1 'polypeptide(L)'
;MNSNDQNPENETPTISQTNEENDANLKQTNSANFILIDIAKCNFLLPFKPASSIFPLEQIITEFFRKKAGRKLTFQFKLFNALSLTLFYPDLYPYFGVQWISPNIFKVNKQIWSNVVSVKAVNGSLFNRQGAFPTHGFEQLKLEEIKENVIPGSLEGVDDDNVRIFRHKGKLFHIQSSINDLLNCSYQELLENETEGIKIVY
;
A
#
# COMPACT_ATOMS: atom_id res chain seq x y z
N MET A 1 44.65 13.10 -76.13
CA MET A 1 44.98 13.54 -74.75
C MET A 1 43.70 13.94 -74.07
N ASN A 2 43.56 13.46 -72.84
CA ASN A 2 42.39 13.42 -71.96
C ASN A 2 41.33 12.35 -72.23
N SER A 3 41.40 11.40 -71.31
CA SER A 3 40.67 10.16 -71.12
C SER A 3 39.51 10.36 -70.14
N ASN A 4 38.72 9.29 -70.03
CA ASN A 4 37.80 8.90 -68.95
C ASN A 4 36.37 9.45 -69.02
N ASP A 5 35.38 8.69 -68.59
CA ASP A 5 35.06 7.26 -68.66
C ASP A 5 33.62 7.18 -68.11
N GLN A 6 32.78 6.43 -68.82
CA GLN A 6 31.69 5.57 -68.36
C GLN A 6 30.72 6.02 -67.22
N ASN A 7 29.46 6.21 -67.63
CA ASN A 7 28.20 5.95 -66.88
C ASN A 7 27.97 4.40 -66.80
N PRO A 8 27.05 3.75 -66.02
CA PRO A 8 25.74 4.27 -65.57
C PRO A 8 25.09 3.77 -64.25
N GLU A 9 23.95 4.40 -63.93
CA GLU A 9 22.69 3.84 -63.33
C GLU A 9 22.67 3.29 -61.89
N ASN A 10 21.92 3.95 -60.99
CA ASN A 10 20.53 3.53 -60.68
C ASN A 10 19.83 4.38 -59.59
N GLU A 11 18.72 4.99 -60.01
CA GLU A 11 17.38 5.10 -59.41
C GLU A 11 17.19 5.21 -57.87
N THR A 12 16.74 6.40 -57.45
CA THR A 12 15.81 6.63 -56.32
C THR A 12 14.41 6.08 -56.63
N PRO A 13 13.63 5.65 -55.61
CA PRO A 13 12.55 6.51 -55.15
C PRO A 13 12.27 6.51 -53.62
N THR A 14 12.24 7.72 -53.05
CA THR A 14 11.13 8.37 -52.33
C THR A 14 10.35 7.64 -51.20
N ILE A 15 10.63 8.11 -49.97
CA ILE A 15 9.74 8.49 -48.82
C ILE A 15 8.85 7.42 -48.15
N SER A 16 9.08 7.21 -46.85
CA SER A 16 8.07 7.29 -45.79
C SER A 16 8.72 7.49 -44.41
N GLN A 17 8.32 8.57 -43.73
CA GLN A 17 8.70 8.96 -42.37
C GLN A 17 8.13 7.97 -41.33
N THR A 18 8.84 7.73 -40.23
CA THR A 18 8.25 7.43 -38.91
C THR A 18 9.30 7.53 -37.78
N ASN A 19 9.24 8.64 -37.04
CA ASN A 19 9.34 8.77 -35.58
C ASN A 19 10.36 7.91 -34.81
N GLU A 20 11.56 8.46 -34.59
CA GLU A 20 12.42 8.14 -33.43
C GLU A 20 12.62 9.39 -32.56
N GLU A 21 11.52 10.04 -32.17
CA GLU A 21 11.47 10.89 -30.98
C GLU A 21 10.81 10.05 -29.88
N ASN A 22 11.61 9.47 -28.99
CA ASN A 22 11.20 9.13 -27.60
C ASN A 22 12.35 8.72 -26.67
N ASP A 23 13.61 8.68 -27.12
CA ASP A 23 14.77 8.33 -26.28
C ASP A 23 15.39 9.49 -25.48
N ALA A 24 14.59 10.52 -25.18
CA ALA A 24 15.07 11.75 -24.53
C ALA A 24 14.46 12.04 -23.14
N ASN A 25 13.86 11.06 -22.45
CA ASN A 25 13.24 11.33 -21.13
C ASN A 25 13.62 10.37 -19.99
N LEU A 26 14.80 9.76 -20.04
CA LEU A 26 15.32 8.97 -18.92
C LEU A 26 16.71 9.41 -18.44
N LYS A 27 17.00 10.73 -18.42
CA LYS A 27 18.22 11.27 -17.80
C LYS A 27 17.99 12.63 -17.14
N GLN A 28 17.09 12.67 -16.16
CA GLN A 28 17.09 13.76 -15.17
C GLN A 28 16.57 13.28 -13.80
N THR A 29 17.24 12.30 -13.20
CA THR A 29 17.11 12.05 -11.76
C THR A 29 18.21 12.83 -11.05
N ASN A 30 17.88 14.08 -10.76
CA ASN A 30 18.65 14.98 -9.89
C ASN A 30 19.00 14.29 -8.56
N SER A 31 20.18 14.61 -7.99
CA SER A 31 20.64 14.18 -6.66
C SER A 31 19.51 14.21 -5.62
N ALA A 32 18.93 13.04 -5.33
CA ALA A 32 17.77 12.93 -4.45
C ALA A 32 18.23 12.79 -2.99
N ASN A 33 17.69 13.64 -2.11
CA ASN A 33 17.73 13.40 -0.67
C ASN A 33 17.15 12.00 -0.40
N PHE A 34 18.01 11.03 -0.09
CA PHE A 34 17.56 9.71 0.31
C PHE A 34 16.95 9.79 1.70
N ILE A 35 15.64 9.59 1.81
CA ILE A 35 14.97 9.44 3.10
C ILE A 35 15.44 8.11 3.71
N LEU A 36 16.19 8.18 4.80
CA LEU A 36 16.67 7.02 5.54
C LEU A 36 15.74 6.73 6.72
N ILE A 37 15.33 5.47 6.84
CA ILE A 37 14.40 5.01 7.86
C ILE A 37 15.10 3.98 8.74
N ASP A 38 15.07 4.21 10.05
CA ASP A 38 15.53 3.23 11.04
C ASP A 38 14.35 2.37 11.49
N ILE A 39 14.19 1.20 10.87
CA ILE A 39 13.05 0.32 11.10
C ILE A 39 13.03 -0.27 12.51
N ALA A 40 14.18 -0.31 13.21
CA ALA A 40 14.25 -0.78 14.59
C ALA A 40 13.51 0.14 15.57
N LYS A 41 13.39 1.43 15.24
CA LYS A 41 12.62 2.39 16.04
C LYS A 41 11.11 2.26 15.85
N CYS A 42 10.67 1.66 14.75
CA CYS A 42 9.29 1.73 14.30
C CYS A 42 8.44 0.49 14.62
N ASN A 43 8.86 -0.38 15.54
CA ASN A 43 8.21 -1.69 15.76
C ASN A 43 7.97 -2.48 14.45
N PHE A 44 8.84 -2.27 13.46
CA PHE A 44 8.65 -2.82 12.12
C PHE A 44 8.83 -4.34 12.16
N LEU A 45 7.80 -5.08 11.75
CA LEU A 45 7.80 -6.53 11.81
C LEU A 45 8.40 -7.11 10.53
N LEU A 46 9.64 -7.58 10.62
CA LEU A 46 10.26 -8.37 9.55
C LEU A 46 10.12 -9.87 9.83
N PRO A 47 9.89 -10.68 8.79
CA PRO A 47 9.89 -12.14 8.93
C PRO A 47 11.29 -12.75 9.03
N PHE A 48 12.33 -11.92 9.05
CA PHE A 48 13.73 -12.28 9.20
C PHE A 48 14.46 -11.14 9.93
N LYS A 49 15.61 -11.45 10.54
CA LYS A 49 16.46 -10.43 11.17
C LYS A 49 17.38 -9.83 10.10
N PRO A 50 17.29 -8.52 9.81
CA PRO A 50 18.17 -7.89 8.83
C PRO A 50 19.58 -7.65 9.41
N ALA A 51 20.57 -7.48 8.54
CA ALA A 51 21.94 -7.13 8.93
C ALA A 51 22.10 -5.65 9.34
N SER A 52 21.24 -4.77 8.81
CA SER A 52 21.12 -3.35 9.15
C SER A 52 19.70 -3.05 9.63
N SER A 53 19.50 -2.02 10.45
CA SER A 53 18.17 -1.47 10.75
C SER A 53 17.85 -0.20 9.97
N ILE A 54 18.80 0.36 9.22
CA ILE A 54 18.62 1.60 8.48
C ILE A 54 18.55 1.28 6.99
N PHE A 55 17.49 1.74 6.34
CA PHE A 55 17.21 1.51 4.93
C PHE A 55 16.70 2.78 4.24
N PRO A 56 17.04 3.00 2.96
CA PRO A 56 16.34 3.97 2.13
C PRO A 56 14.84 3.65 2.04
N LEU A 57 13.99 4.68 2.07
CA LEU A 57 12.54 4.53 1.93
C LEU A 57 12.15 3.77 0.66
N GLU A 58 12.82 4.05 -0.46
CA GLU A 58 12.60 3.35 -1.73
C GLU A 58 12.86 1.85 -1.62
N GLN A 59 13.91 1.45 -0.92
CA GLN A 59 14.24 0.05 -0.68
C GLN A 59 13.14 -0.62 0.15
N ILE A 60 12.64 0.05 1.20
CA ILE A 60 11.52 -0.46 2.00
C ILE A 60 10.29 -0.68 1.11
N ILE A 61 9.93 0.29 0.28
CA ILE A 61 8.75 0.18 -0.60
C ILE A 61 8.92 -0.97 -1.61
N THR A 62 10.06 -1.03 -2.30
CA THR A 62 10.27 -1.99 -3.39
C THR A 62 10.51 -3.42 -2.89
N GLU A 63 11.31 -3.60 -1.85
CA GLU A 63 11.70 -4.94 -1.36
C GLU A 63 10.72 -5.54 -0.35
N PHE A 64 9.95 -4.72 0.37
CA PHE A 64 8.98 -5.18 1.36
C PHE A 64 7.53 -5.02 0.89
N PHE A 65 7.10 -3.79 0.59
CA PHE A 65 5.68 -3.51 0.33
C PHE A 65 5.20 -4.02 -1.02
N ARG A 66 6.03 -3.91 -2.06
CA ARG A 66 5.69 -4.39 -3.42
C ARG A 66 5.95 -5.87 -3.64
N LYS A 67 6.72 -6.52 -2.76
CA LYS A 67 7.00 -7.96 -2.86
C LYS A 67 5.71 -8.77 -2.76
N LYS A 68 5.51 -9.76 -3.65
CA LYS A 68 4.29 -10.58 -3.68
C LYS A 68 4.02 -11.21 -2.31
N ALA A 69 2.75 -11.22 -1.90
CA ALA A 69 2.34 -11.81 -0.63
C ALA A 69 2.73 -13.29 -0.58
N GLY A 70 3.43 -13.67 0.48
CA GLY A 70 3.69 -15.06 0.87
C GLY A 70 3.26 -15.28 2.31
N ARG A 71 3.41 -16.51 2.83
CA ARG A 71 3.01 -16.87 4.22
C ARG A 71 3.54 -15.93 5.31
N LYS A 72 4.64 -15.23 5.05
CA LYS A 72 5.33 -14.34 6.00
C LYS A 72 5.19 -12.84 5.69
N LEU A 73 4.54 -12.47 4.58
CA LEU A 73 4.40 -11.08 4.10
C LEU A 73 2.97 -10.85 3.60
N THR A 74 2.00 -11.23 4.43
CA THR A 74 0.57 -11.08 4.12
C THR A 74 0.14 -9.62 4.28
N PHE A 75 -1.07 -9.31 3.80
CA PHE A 75 -1.58 -7.94 3.71
C PHE A 75 -1.54 -7.19 5.05
N GLN A 76 -1.97 -7.83 6.14
CA GLN A 76 -2.03 -7.19 7.46
C GLN A 76 -0.65 -6.83 8.02
N PHE A 77 0.41 -7.59 7.74
CA PHE A 77 1.77 -7.22 8.16
C PHE A 77 2.26 -5.98 7.41
N LYS A 78 1.96 -5.89 6.10
CA LYS A 78 2.28 -4.69 5.34
C LYS A 78 1.54 -3.49 5.90
N LEU A 79 0.22 -3.61 6.08
CA LEU A 79 -0.59 -2.53 6.63
C LEU A 79 -0.07 -2.08 8.01
N PHE A 80 0.20 -3.01 8.92
CA PHE A 80 0.73 -2.71 10.25
C PHE A 80 2.09 -2.00 10.19
N ASN A 81 3.00 -2.48 9.35
CA ASN A 81 4.32 -1.87 9.20
C ASN A 81 4.25 -0.46 8.61
N ALA A 82 3.39 -0.22 7.63
CA ALA A 82 3.20 1.13 7.09
C ALA A 82 2.62 2.08 8.14
N LEU A 83 1.61 1.63 8.89
CA LEU A 83 1.03 2.40 9.98
C LEU A 83 2.03 2.67 11.10
N SER A 84 2.93 1.73 11.37
CA SER A 84 3.99 1.94 12.35
C SER A 84 5.05 2.92 11.82
N LEU A 85 5.41 2.88 10.54
CA LEU A 85 6.29 3.88 9.95
C LEU A 85 5.69 5.29 10.05
N THR A 86 4.42 5.48 9.71
CA THR A 86 3.77 6.81 9.76
C THR A 86 3.43 7.26 11.17
N LEU A 87 3.45 6.37 12.16
CA LEU A 87 3.38 6.73 13.58
C LEU A 87 4.68 7.41 14.05
N PHE A 88 5.83 6.83 13.70
CA PHE A 88 7.14 7.35 14.13
C PHE A 88 7.66 8.48 13.23
N TYR A 89 7.26 8.47 11.95
CA TYR A 89 7.60 9.49 10.97
C TYR A 89 6.31 9.96 10.26
N PRO A 90 5.55 10.89 10.86
CA PRO A 90 4.29 11.38 10.30
C PRO A 90 4.40 11.92 8.87
N ASP A 91 5.54 12.53 8.54
CA ASP A 91 5.87 13.04 7.19
C ASP A 91 5.93 11.94 6.11
N LEU A 92 5.85 10.66 6.51
CA LEU A 92 5.76 9.54 5.58
C LEU A 92 4.32 9.23 5.13
N TYR A 93 3.30 9.87 5.70
CA TYR A 93 1.91 9.68 5.26
C TYR A 93 1.70 9.90 3.75
N PRO A 94 2.29 10.92 3.09
CA PRO A 94 2.20 11.08 1.64
C PRO A 94 2.79 9.90 0.82
N TYR A 95 3.67 9.09 1.43
CA TYR A 95 4.32 7.96 0.76
C TYR A 95 3.61 6.64 1.02
N PHE A 96 3.00 6.46 2.20
CA PHE A 96 2.32 5.21 2.57
C PHE A 96 0.80 5.29 2.47
N GLY A 97 0.22 6.48 2.64
CA GLY A 97 -1.22 6.68 2.57
C GLY A 97 -1.99 6.07 3.73
N VAL A 98 -1.34 5.65 4.82
CA VAL A 98 -2.01 5.09 5.99
C VAL A 98 -1.51 5.74 7.26
N GLN A 99 -2.40 6.01 8.22
CA GLN A 99 -2.03 6.62 9.50
C GLN A 99 -3.01 6.23 10.60
N TRP A 100 -2.50 5.91 11.79
CA TRP A 100 -3.33 5.78 12.98
C TRP A 100 -3.94 7.14 13.36
N ILE A 101 -5.24 7.17 13.62
CA ILE A 101 -5.97 8.34 14.13
C ILE A 101 -6.49 8.12 15.56
N SER A 102 -6.47 6.86 16.01
CA SER A 102 -6.74 6.40 17.37
C SER A 102 -6.00 5.06 17.55
N PRO A 103 -5.80 4.52 18.77
CA PRO A 103 -5.08 3.25 18.97
C PRO A 103 -5.59 2.05 18.17
N ASN A 104 -6.86 2.06 17.76
CA ASN A 104 -7.54 0.99 17.02
C ASN A 104 -8.25 1.46 15.74
N ILE A 105 -8.09 2.74 15.36
CA ILE A 105 -8.71 3.33 14.18
C ILE A 105 -7.62 3.99 13.34
N PHE A 106 -7.65 3.76 12.03
CA PHE A 106 -6.69 4.33 11.10
C PHE A 106 -7.41 4.82 9.84
N LYS A 107 -6.78 5.79 9.16
CA LYS A 107 -7.22 6.27 7.85
C LYS A 107 -6.34 5.70 6.74
N VAL A 108 -6.93 5.53 5.56
CA VAL A 108 -6.31 4.98 4.36
C VAL A 108 -6.66 5.86 3.16
N ASN A 109 -5.66 6.50 2.58
CA ASN A 109 -5.73 7.03 1.23
C ASN A 109 -5.61 5.88 0.23
N LYS A 110 -6.69 5.58 -0.47
CA LYS A 110 -6.81 4.45 -1.40
C LYS A 110 -5.71 4.42 -2.45
N GLN A 111 -5.46 5.55 -3.10
CA GLN A 111 -4.57 5.64 -4.27
C GLN A 111 -3.11 5.48 -3.86
N ILE A 112 -2.72 6.17 -2.80
CA ILE A 112 -1.34 6.07 -2.28
C ILE A 112 -1.10 4.63 -1.80
N TRP A 113 -2.01 4.08 -0.98
CA TRP A 113 -1.85 2.73 -0.46
C TRP A 113 -1.82 1.68 -1.57
N SER A 114 -2.68 1.78 -2.60
CA SER A 114 -2.65 0.84 -3.71
C SER A 114 -1.33 0.86 -4.49
N ASN A 115 -0.71 2.03 -4.63
CA ASN A 115 0.59 2.19 -5.29
C ASN A 115 1.73 1.57 -4.47
N VAL A 116 1.64 1.67 -3.14
CA VAL A 116 2.61 1.06 -2.21
C VAL A 116 2.58 -0.45 -2.31
N VAL A 117 1.39 -1.06 -2.31
CA VAL A 117 1.23 -2.52 -2.40
C VAL A 117 1.18 -3.07 -3.83
N SER A 118 1.30 -2.21 -4.84
CA SER A 118 1.33 -2.55 -6.28
C SER A 118 0.08 -3.30 -6.76
N VAL A 119 -1.12 -2.79 -6.43
CA VAL A 119 -2.40 -3.35 -6.90
C VAL A 119 -3.03 -2.48 -7.98
N LYS A 120 -3.41 -3.10 -9.11
CA LYS A 120 -3.99 -2.39 -10.26
C LYS A 120 -5.49 -2.14 -10.09
N ALA A 121 -6.25 -3.16 -9.67
CA ALA A 121 -7.69 -3.08 -9.49
C ALA A 121 -8.02 -2.65 -8.05
N VAL A 122 -7.76 -1.39 -7.71
CA VAL A 122 -7.81 -0.86 -6.33
C VAL A 122 -9.06 -1.30 -5.55
N ASN A 123 -10.26 -0.98 -6.07
CA ASN A 123 -11.51 -1.32 -5.40
C ASN A 123 -11.71 -2.84 -5.29
N GLY A 124 -11.39 -3.58 -6.36
CA GLY A 124 -11.58 -5.03 -6.39
C GLY A 124 -10.62 -5.81 -5.51
N SER A 125 -9.37 -5.36 -5.40
CA SER A 125 -8.33 -6.06 -4.65
C SER A 125 -8.30 -5.69 -3.17
N LEU A 126 -8.74 -4.47 -2.81
CA LEU A 126 -8.63 -3.96 -1.44
C LEU A 126 -9.98 -3.81 -0.75
N PHE A 127 -10.97 -3.20 -1.40
CA PHE A 127 -12.12 -2.60 -0.70
C PHE A 127 -13.47 -3.27 -0.92
N ASN A 128 -13.61 -4.15 -1.93
CA ASN A 128 -14.84 -4.92 -2.11
C ASN A 128 -14.93 -6.07 -1.09
N ARG A 129 -16.08 -6.77 -1.04
CA ARG A 129 -16.31 -7.88 -0.09
C ARG A 129 -15.27 -9.01 -0.14
N GLN A 130 -14.61 -9.19 -1.28
CA GLN A 130 -13.56 -10.21 -1.49
C GLN A 130 -12.15 -9.61 -1.40
N GLY A 131 -12.04 -8.32 -1.13
CA GLY A 131 -10.80 -7.56 -1.09
C GLY A 131 -10.07 -7.75 0.23
N ALA A 132 -8.82 -7.28 0.26
CA ALA A 132 -7.93 -7.49 1.38
C ALA A 132 -8.46 -6.91 2.71
N PHE A 133 -9.10 -5.73 2.70
CA PHE A 133 -9.64 -5.15 3.93
C PHE A 133 -10.78 -6.01 4.51
N PRO A 134 -11.90 -6.28 3.80
CA PRO A 134 -12.98 -7.06 4.40
C PRO A 134 -12.59 -8.50 4.75
N THR A 135 -11.77 -9.16 3.92
CA THR A 135 -11.34 -10.56 4.17
C THR A 135 -10.41 -10.71 5.37
N HIS A 136 -9.76 -9.62 5.81
CA HIS A 136 -8.94 -9.56 7.03
C HIS A 136 -9.67 -8.84 8.17
N GLY A 137 -11.01 -8.88 8.20
CA GLY A 137 -11.79 -8.41 9.35
C GLY A 137 -11.86 -6.89 9.52
N PHE A 138 -11.41 -6.11 8.54
CA PHE A 138 -11.52 -4.65 8.58
C PHE A 138 -12.88 -4.18 8.11
N GLU A 139 -13.46 -3.23 8.84
CA GLU A 139 -14.69 -2.54 8.44
C GLU A 139 -14.43 -1.04 8.28
N GLN A 140 -15.06 -0.48 7.25
CA GLN A 140 -15.05 0.96 7.05
C GLN A 140 -16.02 1.59 8.06
N LEU A 141 -15.56 2.64 8.72
CA LEU A 141 -16.38 3.48 9.58
C LEU A 141 -16.81 4.71 8.81
N LYS A 142 -18.02 5.20 9.08
CA LYS A 142 -18.48 6.51 8.65
C LYS A 142 -18.02 7.59 9.61
N LEU A 143 -17.96 8.82 9.13
CA LEU A 143 -17.55 9.97 9.93
C LEU A 143 -18.43 10.18 11.17
N GLU A 144 -19.70 9.80 11.14
CA GLU A 144 -20.61 9.91 12.28
C GLU A 144 -20.25 8.97 13.43
N GLU A 145 -19.61 7.83 13.15
CA GLU A 145 -19.33 6.76 14.12
C GLU A 145 -18.10 7.04 14.99
N ILE A 146 -17.34 8.11 14.70
CA ILE A 146 -16.00 8.36 15.25
C ILE A 146 -15.82 9.70 15.96
N LYS A 147 -16.84 10.58 15.95
CA LYS A 147 -16.73 11.96 16.47
C LYS A 147 -16.40 12.04 17.97
N GLU A 148 -16.68 11.00 18.73
CA GLU A 148 -16.46 10.97 20.19
C GLU A 148 -15.07 10.43 20.59
N ASN A 149 -14.36 9.72 19.70
CA ASN A 149 -13.18 8.93 20.07
C ASN A 149 -11.91 9.29 19.27
N VAL A 150 -11.95 10.39 18.51
CA VAL A 150 -10.88 10.79 17.59
C VAL A 150 -10.61 12.29 17.72
N ILE A 151 -9.33 12.66 17.77
CA ILE A 151 -8.91 14.06 17.85
C ILE A 151 -9.31 14.76 16.53
N PRO A 152 -10.02 15.91 16.55
CA PRO A 152 -10.54 16.54 15.33
C PRO A 152 -9.51 16.75 14.21
N GLY A 153 -8.28 17.16 14.54
CA GLY A 153 -7.21 17.37 13.55
C GLY A 153 -6.74 16.10 12.82
N SER A 154 -6.96 14.92 13.39
CA SER A 154 -6.55 13.66 12.76
C SER A 154 -7.45 13.24 11.58
N LEU A 155 -8.65 13.83 11.48
CA LEU A 155 -9.63 13.60 10.41
C LEU A 155 -9.37 14.43 9.15
N GLU A 156 -8.29 15.22 9.12
CA GLU A 156 -7.92 16.02 7.96
C GLU A 156 -7.80 15.15 6.69
N GLY A 157 -8.44 15.61 5.63
CA GLY A 157 -8.44 14.99 4.30
C GLY A 157 -9.36 13.77 4.14
N VAL A 158 -10.11 13.38 5.17
CA VAL A 158 -11.10 12.28 5.09
C VAL A 158 -12.31 12.74 4.29
N ASP A 159 -12.66 12.00 3.24
CA ASP A 159 -13.78 12.29 2.33
C ASP A 159 -14.72 11.08 2.12
N ASP A 160 -14.50 9.98 2.86
CA ASP A 160 -15.19 8.68 2.74
C ASP A 160 -15.11 7.98 1.37
N ASP A 161 -14.49 8.64 0.38
CA ASP A 161 -14.17 8.08 -0.91
C ASP A 161 -12.67 7.80 -1.06
N ASN A 162 -11.83 8.80 -1.30
CA ASN A 162 -10.40 8.59 -1.48
C ASN A 162 -9.66 8.30 -0.18
N VAL A 163 -10.06 8.93 0.91
CA VAL A 163 -9.50 8.73 2.24
C VAL A 163 -10.58 8.19 3.15
N ARG A 164 -10.43 6.92 3.52
CA ARG A 164 -11.43 6.14 4.27
C ARG A 164 -10.90 5.74 5.63
N ILE A 165 -11.81 5.56 6.57
CA ILE A 165 -11.48 5.20 7.94
C ILE A 165 -11.84 3.74 8.20
N PHE A 166 -10.93 3.03 8.85
CA PHE A 166 -11.09 1.61 9.13
C PHE A 166 -10.79 1.30 10.59
N ARG A 167 -11.46 0.25 11.08
CA ARG A 167 -11.05 -0.50 12.28
C ARG A 167 -11.13 -1.99 12.00
N HIS A 168 -10.51 -2.80 12.85
CA HIS A 168 -10.65 -4.25 12.80
C HIS A 168 -11.75 -4.72 13.76
N LYS A 169 -12.75 -5.45 13.25
CA LYS A 169 -13.92 -5.90 14.03
C LYS A 169 -13.54 -6.70 15.27
N GLY A 170 -12.63 -7.66 15.12
CA GLY A 170 -12.17 -8.52 16.20
C GLY A 170 -11.19 -7.87 17.17
N LYS A 171 -10.89 -6.57 17.01
CA LYS A 171 -9.94 -5.80 17.86
C LYS A 171 -8.50 -6.34 17.94
N LEU A 172 -8.14 -7.34 17.14
CA LEU A 172 -6.78 -7.89 17.02
C LEU A 172 -5.78 -6.96 16.30
N PHE A 173 -6.28 -5.96 15.57
CA PHE A 173 -5.43 -5.01 14.84
C PHE A 173 -5.50 -3.61 15.48
N HIS A 174 -4.45 -3.23 16.19
CA HIS A 174 -4.29 -1.97 16.91
C HIS A 174 -2.79 -1.63 17.01
N ILE A 175 -2.46 -0.44 17.52
CA ILE A 175 -1.09 0.11 17.59
C ILE A 175 -0.09 -0.75 18.38
N GLN A 176 -0.56 -1.71 19.19
CA GLN A 176 0.26 -2.61 20.02
C GLN A 176 0.14 -4.08 19.60
N SER A 177 -0.49 -4.39 18.44
CA SER A 177 -0.65 -5.76 17.98
C SER A 177 0.68 -6.50 17.88
N SER A 178 0.72 -7.72 18.42
CA SER A 178 1.82 -8.65 18.27
C SER A 178 1.75 -9.39 16.93
N ILE A 179 2.83 -10.10 16.57
CA ILE A 179 2.83 -11.01 15.42
C ILE A 179 1.68 -12.02 15.52
N ASN A 180 1.39 -12.53 16.72
CA ASN A 180 0.32 -13.50 16.91
C ASN A 180 -1.06 -12.88 16.62
N ASP A 181 -1.29 -11.64 17.05
CA ASP A 181 -2.57 -10.96 16.79
C ASP A 181 -2.77 -10.75 15.28
N LEU A 182 -1.71 -10.33 14.57
CA LEU A 182 -1.73 -10.14 13.12
C LEU A 182 -1.94 -11.46 12.35
N LEU A 183 -1.39 -12.57 12.82
CA LEU A 183 -1.64 -13.88 12.21
C LEU A 183 -3.11 -14.30 12.33
N ASN A 184 -3.81 -13.84 13.38
CA ASN A 184 -5.21 -14.17 13.64
C ASN A 184 -6.20 -13.09 13.14
N CYS A 185 -5.73 -12.05 12.42
CA CYS A 185 -6.60 -11.01 11.84
C CYS A 185 -7.41 -11.50 10.61
N SER A 186 -7.14 -12.67 10.04
CA SER A 186 -7.97 -13.21 8.96
C SER A 186 -9.34 -13.61 9.49
N TYR A 187 -10.40 -13.37 8.71
CA TYR A 187 -11.76 -13.78 9.06
C TYR A 187 -11.80 -15.29 9.34
N GLN A 188 -11.77 -15.68 10.61
CA GLN A 188 -12.45 -16.88 11.06
C GLN A 188 -13.93 -16.51 11.06
N GLU A 189 -14.77 -17.31 10.41
CA GLU A 189 -16.21 -17.25 10.65
C GLU A 189 -16.39 -17.22 12.17
N LEU A 190 -16.74 -16.05 12.70
CA LEU A 190 -17.42 -16.00 13.97
C LEU A 190 -18.69 -16.78 13.69
N LEU A 191 -18.69 -18.04 14.13
CA LEU A 191 -19.89 -18.72 14.56
C LEU A 191 -20.48 -17.81 15.64
N GLU A 192 -21.22 -16.80 15.21
CA GLU A 192 -22.34 -16.29 15.95
C GLU A 192 -23.27 -17.49 16.09
N ASN A 193 -23.00 -18.30 17.12
CA ASN A 193 -24.01 -19.14 17.71
C ASN A 193 -25.08 -18.15 18.16
N GLU A 194 -26.12 -18.00 17.32
CA GLU A 194 -27.42 -17.55 17.73
C GLU A 194 -27.83 -18.42 18.92
N THR A 195 -27.52 -17.96 20.13
CA THR A 195 -28.28 -18.31 21.32
C THR A 195 -29.65 -17.67 21.19
N GLU A 196 -30.50 -18.23 20.32
CA GLU A 196 -31.93 -17.98 20.33
C GLU A 196 -32.68 -19.31 20.47
N GLY A 197 -33.12 -19.56 21.71
CA GLY A 197 -34.46 -20.09 21.94
C GLY A 197 -34.69 -21.58 21.67
N ILE A 198 -34.05 -22.47 22.44
CA ILE A 198 -34.69 -23.76 22.74
C ILE A 198 -35.87 -23.48 23.69
N LYS A 199 -37.06 -23.27 23.14
CA LYS A 199 -38.32 -23.46 23.88
C LYS A 199 -38.50 -24.97 24.09
N ILE A 200 -38.21 -25.43 25.31
CA ILE A 200 -38.74 -26.70 25.79
C ILE A 200 -40.21 -26.44 26.16
N VAL A 201 -41.12 -27.00 25.38
CA VAL A 201 -42.54 -27.12 25.75
C VAL A 201 -42.69 -28.48 26.44
N TYR A 202 -43.20 -28.45 27.67
CA TYR A 202 -43.55 -29.63 28.48
C TYR A 202 -44.65 -30.47 27.82
#